data_AF-A0A8S1DMP1-F1
#
_entry.id   AF-A0A8S1DMP1-F1
#
_cell.length_a   1.000
_cell.length_b   1.000
_cell.length_c   1.000
_cell.angle_alpha   90.00
_cell.angle_beta   90.00
_cell.angle_gamma   90.00
#
_symmetry.space_group_name_H-M   'P 1'
#
loop_
_entity.id
_entity.type
_entity.pdbx_description
1 polymer ?
#
loop_
_entity_poly.entity_id
_entity_poly.type
_entity_poly.pdbx_seq_one_letter_code
_entity_poly.pdbx_strand_id
1 'polypeptide(L)'
;MQLRTRDPEYMGFVRRWFQVLFTRLEPYFYGKDGPIIMVQVENEYGSYFACDSEYLNQLRDIIKSHVGDSAVLFTTDGSAASLLKCGKIDDVYATVDFGPGTNVELAFNEMIKFEPRGPLVNSEFYPGWLDHWGEEHSTVNTVNIIQTLEWMFKYNASVNFYVYYGGTNFGFTSGANYNDHYAPQPTSYDYDAPLTEAGDPTPKYMAIRAAANSYLQQVPSKEVPVASRKGYYGRMNLKFLSSIFDLIPTAPQVNSDYPLSFEELNQDEGFVLYKTVITKCHNDPALLVAKNIGDRGYVFVNKERAGVLSRINFIDSLPVSANTGDELEILVENQGRINYGRKLKDFKGLLSNVTIDNNELKYWKMIQLPFGHNGTELRAINKKISSLKAETQLPIEMIYESVKSGLEPTASTPSIFWAEFRIPNNSHPPLDTFLDMKGWSKVKIAYQC
;
A
#
# COMPACT_ATOMS: atom_id res chain seq x y z
N MET A 1 11.92 9.04 17.51
CA MET A 1 10.72 8.20 17.36
C MET A 1 10.97 6.69 17.24
N GLN A 2 10.51 5.94 18.25
CA GLN A 2 10.20 4.51 18.23
C GLN A 2 8.69 4.31 18.02
N LEU A 3 8.30 3.59 16.96
CA LEU A 3 6.88 3.39 16.60
C LEU A 3 6.20 2.40 17.55
N ARG A 4 4.89 2.60 17.82
CA ARG A 4 4.06 1.70 18.65
C ARG A 4 4.67 1.43 20.04
N THR A 5 5.19 2.49 20.67
CA THR A 5 5.75 2.49 22.02
C THR A 5 5.37 3.79 22.75
N ARG A 6 5.72 3.91 24.02
CA ARG A 6 5.49 5.12 24.83
C ARG A 6 6.39 6.32 24.46
N ASP A 7 7.13 6.25 23.35
CA ASP A 7 7.94 7.34 22.84
C ASP A 7 7.12 8.65 22.79
N PRO A 8 7.54 9.72 23.50
CA PRO A 8 6.76 10.94 23.61
C PRO A 8 6.49 11.65 22.27
N GLU A 9 7.41 11.53 21.31
CA GLU A 9 7.26 12.12 19.98
C GLU A 9 6.17 11.36 19.21
N TYR A 10 6.22 10.02 19.21
CA TYR A 10 5.19 9.17 18.61
C TYR A 10 3.81 9.45 19.21
N MET A 11 3.71 9.41 20.54
CA MET A 11 2.46 9.67 21.25
C MET A 11 1.95 11.11 21.06
N GLY A 12 2.84 12.07 20.83
CA GLY A 12 2.48 13.43 20.44
C GLY A 12 1.76 13.49 19.09
N PHE A 13 2.21 12.72 18.10
CA PHE A 13 1.50 12.60 16.81
C PHE A 13 0.17 11.85 16.95
N VAL A 14 0.14 10.75 17.70
CA VAL A 14 -1.09 9.97 17.95
C VAL A 14 -2.19 10.85 18.56
N ARG A 15 -1.88 11.61 19.62
CA ARG A 15 -2.86 12.52 20.26
C ARG A 15 -3.43 13.55 19.29
N ARG A 16 -2.57 14.19 18.48
CA ARG A 16 -3.01 15.20 17.49
C ARG A 16 -3.92 14.60 16.44
N TRP A 17 -3.59 13.40 15.94
CA TRP A 17 -4.42 12.72 14.96
C TRP A 17 -5.77 12.28 15.54
N PHE A 18 -5.75 11.63 16.70
CA PHE A 18 -6.95 11.12 17.36
C PHE A 18 -7.91 12.22 17.78
N GLN A 19 -7.40 13.39 18.20
CA GLN A 19 -8.25 14.55 18.45
C GLN A 19 -9.10 14.90 17.22
N VAL A 20 -8.50 14.93 16.02
CA VAL A 20 -9.22 15.25 14.79
C VAL A 20 -10.15 14.11 14.38
N LEU A 21 -9.67 12.87 14.41
CA LEU A 21 -10.43 11.70 14.01
C LEU A 21 -11.69 11.52 14.88
N PHE A 22 -11.53 11.44 16.20
CA PHE A 22 -12.66 11.16 17.09
C PHE A 22 -13.66 12.31 17.17
N THR A 23 -13.23 13.57 17.01
CA THR A 23 -14.17 14.69 16.86
C THR A 23 -15.11 14.50 15.66
N ARG A 24 -14.65 13.85 14.58
CA ARG A 24 -15.49 13.53 13.42
C ARG A 24 -16.34 12.29 13.61
N LEU A 25 -15.88 11.34 14.44
CA LEU A 25 -16.60 10.09 14.72
C LEU A 25 -17.65 10.23 15.82
N GLU A 26 -17.57 11.26 16.67
CA GLU A 26 -18.46 11.45 17.83
C GLU A 26 -19.96 11.27 17.51
N PRO A 27 -20.53 11.86 16.43
CA PRO A 27 -21.96 11.70 16.13
C PRO A 27 -22.35 10.28 15.72
N TYR A 28 -21.38 9.41 15.42
CA TYR A 28 -21.61 8.06 14.91
C TYR A 28 -21.47 6.98 15.98
N PHE A 29 -21.15 7.31 17.23
CA PHE A 29 -21.14 6.33 18.31
C PHE A 29 -22.54 5.84 18.67
N TYR A 30 -22.65 4.56 19.06
CA TYR A 30 -23.92 3.95 19.40
C TYR A 30 -24.63 4.63 20.58
N GLY A 31 -23.89 5.06 21.61
CA GLY A 31 -24.42 5.88 22.70
C GLY A 31 -24.88 7.29 22.29
N LYS A 32 -24.73 7.65 21.00
CA LYS A 32 -25.20 8.88 20.34
C LYS A 32 -26.15 8.58 19.18
N ASP A 33 -26.81 7.42 19.21
CA ASP A 33 -27.73 6.92 18.17
C ASP A 33 -27.06 6.65 16.80
N GLY A 34 -25.73 6.51 16.79
CA GLY A 34 -24.95 6.17 15.60
C GLY A 34 -24.65 4.66 15.46
N PRO A 35 -23.99 4.24 14.36
CA PRO A 35 -23.74 2.83 14.07
C PRO A 35 -22.50 2.21 14.74
N ILE A 36 -21.59 3.02 15.32
CA ILE A 36 -20.31 2.53 15.87
C ILE A 36 -20.54 1.96 17.28
N ILE A 37 -20.62 0.64 17.38
CA ILE A 37 -20.85 -0.10 18.64
C ILE A 37 -19.55 -0.44 19.40
N MET A 38 -18.43 -0.60 18.68
CA MET A 38 -17.14 -0.99 19.24
C MET A 38 -16.00 -0.24 18.55
N VAL A 39 -14.91 0.02 19.28
CA VAL A 39 -13.69 0.69 18.78
C VAL A 39 -12.48 -0.12 19.21
N GLN A 40 -11.67 -0.56 18.25
CA GLN A 40 -10.44 -1.30 18.54
C GLN A 40 -9.35 -0.37 19.05
N VAL A 41 -8.67 -0.77 20.12
CA VAL A 41 -7.47 -0.12 20.65
C VAL A 41 -6.26 -0.90 20.14
N GLU A 42 -5.44 -0.24 19.31
CA GLU A 42 -4.31 -0.90 18.65
C GLU A 42 -4.75 -2.04 17.70
N ASN A 43 -3.83 -2.82 17.16
CA ASN A 43 -4.07 -3.94 16.25
C ASN A 43 -2.97 -4.99 16.37
N GLU A 44 -3.30 -6.18 16.87
CA GLU A 44 -2.37 -7.29 17.05
C GLU A 44 -1.06 -6.85 17.73
N TYR A 45 -1.17 -6.09 18.81
CA TYR A 45 0.03 -5.55 19.47
C TYR A 45 0.88 -6.67 20.09
N GLY A 46 0.27 -7.80 20.43
CA GLY A 46 0.95 -9.02 20.84
C GLY A 46 1.92 -9.58 19.81
N SER A 47 1.68 -9.29 18.52
CA SER A 47 2.56 -9.64 17.41
C SER A 47 3.73 -8.65 17.24
N TYR A 48 3.70 -7.52 17.94
CA TYR A 48 4.77 -6.52 17.92
C TYR A 48 5.79 -6.73 19.05
N PHE A 49 7.07 -6.58 18.73
CA PHE A 49 8.16 -6.99 19.63
C PHE A 49 8.29 -6.17 20.92
N ALA A 50 7.71 -4.97 20.97
CA ALA A 50 7.94 -4.03 22.06
C ALA A 50 7.24 -4.45 23.36
N CYS A 51 6.05 -5.05 23.29
CA CYS A 51 5.25 -5.46 24.45
C CYS A 51 5.14 -4.35 25.52
N ASP A 52 4.96 -3.09 25.08
CA ASP A 52 4.89 -1.92 25.94
C ASP A 52 3.47 -1.71 26.49
N SER A 53 3.20 -2.22 27.70
CA SER A 53 1.89 -2.09 28.33
C SER A 53 1.54 -0.65 28.74
N GLU A 54 2.52 0.21 29.01
CA GLU A 54 2.25 1.62 29.34
C GLU A 54 1.81 2.38 28.09
N TYR A 55 2.40 2.10 26.93
CA TYR A 55 1.92 2.59 25.65
C TYR A 55 0.45 2.24 25.42
N LEU A 56 0.10 0.96 25.60
CA LEU A 56 -1.27 0.51 25.44
C LEU A 56 -2.24 1.19 26.41
N ASN A 57 -1.85 1.35 27.67
CA ASN A 57 -2.64 2.08 28.67
C ASN A 57 -2.83 3.55 28.27
N GLN A 58 -1.77 4.23 27.82
CA GLN A 58 -1.89 5.61 27.34
C GLN A 58 -2.79 5.70 26.10
N LEU A 59 -2.69 4.74 25.18
CA LEU A 59 -3.53 4.70 23.97
C LEU A 59 -5.01 4.49 24.33
N ARG A 60 -5.30 3.54 25.22
CA ARG A 60 -6.64 3.32 25.80
C ARG A 60 -7.17 4.60 26.40
N ASP A 61 -6.41 5.27 27.26
CA ASP A 61 -6.88 6.46 27.98
C ASP A 61 -7.20 7.62 27.01
N ILE A 62 -6.38 7.80 25.97
CA ILE A 62 -6.65 8.78 24.90
C ILE A 62 -7.96 8.42 24.19
N ILE A 63 -8.12 7.19 23.70
CA ILE A 63 -9.32 6.77 22.97
C ILE A 63 -10.55 6.88 23.88
N LYS A 64 -10.46 6.39 25.13
CA LYS A 64 -11.54 6.43 26.12
C LYS A 64 -11.97 7.85 26.46
N SER A 65 -11.05 8.82 26.48
CA SER A 65 -11.38 10.24 26.70
C SER A 65 -12.30 10.82 25.62
N HIS A 66 -12.24 10.27 24.40
CA HIS A 66 -13.11 10.67 23.29
C HIS A 66 -14.39 9.83 23.20
N VAL A 67 -14.29 8.52 23.42
CA VAL A 67 -15.42 7.58 23.26
C VAL A 67 -16.36 7.60 24.47
N GLY A 68 -15.81 7.77 25.68
CA GLY A 68 -16.54 7.62 26.94
C GLY A 68 -17.23 6.26 27.01
N ASP A 69 -18.49 6.24 27.41
CA ASP A 69 -19.34 5.04 27.44
C ASP A 69 -20.16 4.87 26.14
N SER A 70 -19.84 5.62 25.08
CA SER A 70 -20.64 5.64 23.85
C SER A 70 -20.39 4.44 22.92
N ALA A 71 -19.30 3.69 23.12
CA ALA A 71 -18.96 2.46 22.41
C ALA A 71 -18.02 1.59 23.27
N VAL A 72 -17.99 0.27 23.02
CA VAL A 72 -17.10 -0.65 23.74
C VAL A 72 -15.69 -0.59 23.16
N LEU A 73 -14.67 -0.47 24.01
CA LEU A 73 -13.28 -0.60 23.58
C LEU A 73 -12.86 -2.07 23.58
N PHE A 74 -12.17 -2.52 22.53
CA PHE A 74 -11.66 -3.88 22.44
C PHE A 74 -10.24 -3.95 21.85
N THR A 75 -9.53 -5.07 22.03
CA THR A 75 -8.27 -5.39 21.33
C THR A 75 -8.44 -6.66 20.51
N THR A 76 -7.56 -6.89 19.55
CA THR A 76 -7.52 -8.13 18.75
C THR A 76 -6.09 -8.59 18.61
N ASP A 77 -5.86 -9.88 18.85
CA ASP A 77 -4.58 -10.57 18.67
C ASP A 77 -4.82 -12.01 18.24
N GLY A 78 -3.84 -12.62 17.56
CA GLY A 78 -3.89 -14.05 17.28
C GLY A 78 -4.16 -14.92 18.52
N SER A 79 -4.90 -16.01 18.30
CA SER A 79 -5.39 -16.96 19.33
C SER A 79 -4.30 -17.82 20.00
N ALA A 80 -3.25 -17.18 20.50
CA ALA A 80 -2.15 -17.78 21.25
C ALA A 80 -1.84 -16.97 22.51
N ALA A 81 -1.63 -17.65 23.64
CA ALA A 81 -1.33 -17.01 24.92
C ALA A 81 -0.11 -16.08 24.88
N SER A 82 0.88 -16.35 24.01
CA SER A 82 2.05 -15.48 23.84
C SER A 82 1.72 -14.12 23.25
N LEU A 83 0.72 -14.05 22.36
CA LEU A 83 0.29 -12.81 21.71
C LEU A 83 -0.62 -12.03 22.67
N LEU A 84 -1.65 -12.71 23.20
CA LEU A 84 -2.61 -12.13 24.15
C LEU A 84 -1.95 -11.53 25.39
N LYS A 85 -0.85 -12.11 25.88
CA LYS A 85 -0.09 -11.58 27.03
C LYS A 85 0.44 -10.16 26.80
N CYS A 86 0.81 -9.83 25.56
CA CYS A 86 1.36 -8.52 25.22
C CYS A 86 0.33 -7.59 24.58
N GLY A 87 -0.75 -8.11 24.02
CA GLY A 87 -1.80 -7.31 23.37
C GLY A 87 -2.98 -6.93 24.27
N LYS A 88 -3.25 -7.70 25.35
CA LYS A 88 -4.32 -7.38 26.30
C LYS A 88 -4.07 -6.04 27.01
N ILE A 89 -5.14 -5.28 27.21
CA ILE A 89 -5.15 -4.03 27.99
C ILE A 89 -6.23 -4.14 29.07
N ASP A 90 -5.91 -3.71 30.29
CA ASP A 90 -6.91 -3.66 31.37
C ASP A 90 -8.06 -2.71 31.00
N ASP A 91 -9.29 -3.08 31.37
CA ASP A 91 -10.54 -2.36 31.06
C ASP A 91 -10.86 -2.23 29.56
N VAL A 92 -10.27 -3.07 28.71
CA VAL A 92 -10.54 -3.17 27.27
C VAL A 92 -10.83 -4.64 26.95
N TYR A 93 -11.88 -4.92 26.18
CA TYR A 93 -12.30 -6.29 25.90
C TYR A 93 -11.34 -6.98 24.93
N ALA A 94 -10.63 -8.04 25.33
CA ALA A 94 -9.73 -8.74 24.40
C ALA A 94 -10.50 -9.75 23.54
N THR A 95 -10.34 -9.66 22.23
CA THR A 95 -10.83 -10.64 21.25
C THR A 95 -9.66 -11.34 20.58
N VAL A 96 -9.96 -12.36 19.76
CA VAL A 96 -8.93 -13.08 18.99
C VAL A 96 -9.19 -13.00 17.49
N ASP A 97 -8.16 -13.30 16.70
CA ASP A 97 -8.29 -13.65 15.29
C ASP A 97 -7.80 -15.08 15.00
N PHE A 98 -8.34 -15.67 13.94
CA PHE A 98 -7.90 -16.94 13.36
C PHE A 98 -8.62 -17.25 12.04
N GLY A 99 -7.94 -18.01 11.18
CA GLY A 99 -8.47 -18.41 9.87
C GLY A 99 -9.19 -19.76 9.81
N PRO A 100 -9.72 -20.13 8.64
CA PRO A 100 -10.34 -21.41 8.37
C PRO A 100 -9.43 -22.62 8.65
N GLY A 101 -10.01 -23.72 9.12
CA GLY A 101 -9.29 -24.94 9.48
C GLY A 101 -8.70 -24.91 10.90
N THR A 102 -8.76 -23.78 11.59
CA THR A 102 -8.41 -23.67 13.01
C THR A 102 -9.42 -24.44 13.87
N ASN A 103 -8.94 -25.09 14.94
CA ASN A 103 -9.82 -25.65 15.95
C ASN A 103 -10.43 -24.51 16.78
N VAL A 104 -11.70 -24.20 16.50
CA VAL A 104 -12.46 -23.09 17.11
C VAL A 104 -12.54 -23.20 18.63
N GLU A 105 -12.70 -24.42 19.17
CA GLU A 105 -12.75 -24.63 20.61
C GLU A 105 -11.43 -24.23 21.28
N LEU A 106 -10.31 -24.68 20.72
CA LEU A 106 -8.99 -24.34 21.25
C LEU A 106 -8.70 -22.84 21.14
N ALA A 107 -9.04 -22.21 20.02
CA ALA A 107 -8.84 -20.78 19.83
C ALA A 107 -9.62 -19.94 20.87
N PHE A 108 -10.89 -20.26 21.10
CA PHE A 108 -11.70 -19.57 22.11
C PHE A 108 -11.34 -19.95 23.54
N ASN A 109 -10.84 -21.17 23.79
CA ASN A 109 -10.30 -21.54 25.09
C ASN A 109 -9.06 -20.70 25.46
N GLU A 110 -8.24 -20.31 24.48
CA GLU A 110 -7.16 -19.34 24.74
C GLU A 110 -7.70 -17.96 25.08
N MET A 111 -8.70 -17.45 24.33
CA MET A 111 -9.36 -16.18 24.63
C MET A 111 -9.93 -16.14 26.06
N ILE A 112 -10.65 -17.20 26.49
CA ILE A 112 -11.30 -17.29 27.81
C ILE A 112 -10.30 -17.18 28.97
N LYS A 113 -9.03 -17.59 28.79
CA LYS A 113 -8.00 -17.44 29.83
C LYS A 113 -7.70 -15.97 30.12
N PHE A 114 -7.88 -15.09 29.14
CA PHE A 114 -7.62 -13.66 29.24
C PHE A 114 -8.90 -12.86 29.45
N GLU A 115 -10.03 -13.29 28.88
CA GLU A 115 -11.37 -12.73 29.08
C GLU A 115 -12.37 -13.81 29.53
N PRO A 116 -12.43 -14.13 30.85
CA PRO A 116 -13.27 -15.22 31.36
C PRO A 116 -14.79 -14.96 31.25
N ARG A 117 -15.20 -13.74 30.91
CA ARG A 117 -16.60 -13.31 30.80
C ARG A 117 -16.77 -12.45 29.57
N GLY A 118 -17.93 -12.56 28.92
CA GLY A 118 -18.27 -11.81 27.72
C GLY A 118 -18.49 -12.71 26.51
N PRO A 119 -18.82 -12.13 25.35
CA PRO A 119 -19.05 -12.89 24.12
C PRO A 119 -17.75 -13.43 23.51
N LEU A 120 -17.77 -14.64 22.97
CA LEU A 120 -16.67 -15.09 22.10
C LEU A 120 -16.69 -14.27 20.81
N VAL A 121 -15.54 -13.73 20.42
CA VAL A 121 -15.42 -12.88 19.22
C VAL A 121 -14.18 -13.27 18.44
N ASN A 122 -14.37 -13.67 17.18
CA ASN A 122 -13.31 -13.69 16.18
C ASN A 122 -13.37 -12.37 15.38
N SER A 123 -12.44 -11.46 15.66
CA SER A 123 -12.41 -10.13 15.03
C SER A 123 -11.83 -10.14 13.62
N GLU A 124 -11.12 -11.18 13.21
CA GLU A 124 -10.63 -11.34 11.84
C GLU A 124 -10.67 -12.81 11.42
N PHE A 125 -11.76 -13.19 10.75
CA PHE A 125 -11.89 -14.50 10.12
C PHE A 125 -11.56 -14.40 8.63
N TYR A 126 -10.44 -15.00 8.25
CA TYR A 126 -9.83 -14.82 6.92
C TYR A 126 -10.46 -15.71 5.83
N PRO A 127 -11.36 -15.21 4.96
CA PRO A 127 -11.99 -16.03 3.91
C PRO A 127 -11.08 -16.24 2.69
N GLY A 128 -9.87 -15.72 2.75
CA GLY A 128 -8.90 -15.58 1.68
C GLY A 128 -7.56 -15.11 2.29
N TRP A 129 -6.63 -14.60 1.48
CA TRP A 129 -5.35 -14.09 2.00
C TRP A 129 -4.74 -13.00 1.10
N LEU A 130 -3.75 -12.29 1.62
CA LEU A 130 -3.01 -11.27 0.88
C LEU A 130 -2.01 -11.91 -0.10
N ASP A 131 -1.67 -11.16 -1.15
CA ASP A 131 -0.67 -11.55 -2.14
C ASP A 131 0.61 -10.70 -2.05
N HIS A 132 1.69 -11.19 -2.66
CA HIS A 132 2.88 -10.40 -2.98
C HIS A 132 3.20 -10.46 -4.47
N TRP A 133 3.85 -9.42 -5.00
CA TRP A 133 4.34 -9.42 -6.37
C TRP A 133 5.32 -10.57 -6.62
N GLY A 134 5.01 -11.43 -7.60
CA GLY A 134 5.85 -12.55 -8.00
C GLY A 134 5.43 -13.90 -7.40
N GLU A 135 4.44 -13.91 -6.51
CA GLU A 135 3.83 -15.12 -5.97
C GLU A 135 2.58 -15.52 -6.76
N GLU A 136 2.11 -16.76 -6.57
CA GLU A 136 0.81 -17.19 -7.06
C GLU A 136 -0.31 -16.53 -6.24
N HIS A 137 -1.45 -16.25 -6.87
CA HIS A 137 -2.61 -15.66 -6.20
C HIS A 137 -3.14 -16.58 -5.09
N SER A 138 -3.25 -16.04 -3.89
CA SER A 138 -3.70 -16.73 -2.70
C SER A 138 -5.18 -17.03 -2.77
N THR A 139 -5.56 -18.29 -2.53
CA THR A 139 -6.96 -18.71 -2.45
C THR A 139 -7.20 -19.61 -1.27
N VAL A 140 -8.41 -19.54 -0.70
CA VAL A 140 -8.82 -20.34 0.45
C VAL A 140 -10.09 -21.12 0.13
N ASN A 141 -10.06 -22.42 0.45
CA ASN A 141 -11.16 -23.33 0.14
C ASN A 141 -12.43 -22.97 0.92
N THR A 142 -13.52 -22.70 0.18
CA THR A 142 -14.85 -22.38 0.72
C THR A 142 -15.36 -23.41 1.73
N VAL A 143 -15.09 -24.70 1.56
CA VAL A 143 -15.55 -25.74 2.49
C VAL A 143 -14.96 -25.53 3.90
N ASN A 144 -13.67 -25.21 4.00
CA ASN A 144 -13.02 -24.96 5.29
C ASN A 144 -13.60 -23.70 5.96
N ILE A 145 -13.91 -22.67 5.15
CA ILE A 145 -14.54 -21.43 5.62
C ILE A 145 -15.89 -21.75 6.26
N ILE A 146 -16.77 -22.46 5.55
CA ILE A 146 -18.11 -22.79 6.05
C ILE A 146 -18.06 -23.68 7.29
N GLN A 147 -17.21 -24.72 7.29
CA GLN A 147 -17.08 -25.61 8.44
C GLN A 147 -16.61 -24.85 9.70
N THR A 148 -15.61 -23.98 9.56
CA THR A 148 -15.11 -23.18 10.69
C THR A 148 -16.17 -22.18 11.18
N LEU A 149 -16.89 -21.55 10.25
CA LEU A 149 -17.98 -20.62 10.55
C LEU A 149 -19.13 -21.31 11.31
N GLU A 150 -19.56 -22.49 10.89
CA GLU A 150 -20.59 -23.27 11.58
C GLU A 150 -20.18 -23.66 13.00
N TRP A 151 -18.90 -23.97 13.22
CA TRP A 151 -18.37 -24.17 14.56
C TRP A 151 -18.45 -22.89 15.40
N MET A 152 -18.03 -21.73 14.88
CA MET A 152 -18.17 -20.46 15.58
C MET A 152 -19.63 -20.15 15.96
N PHE A 153 -20.58 -20.43 15.08
CA PHE A 153 -22.01 -20.31 15.36
C PHE A 153 -22.48 -21.26 16.48
N LYS A 154 -22.00 -22.52 16.52
CA LYS A 154 -22.31 -23.44 17.63
C LYS A 154 -21.82 -22.94 18.98
N TYR A 155 -20.70 -22.20 19.00
CA TYR A 155 -20.17 -21.55 20.20
C TYR A 155 -20.85 -20.21 20.52
N ASN A 156 -21.89 -19.81 19.75
CA ASN A 156 -22.55 -18.51 19.87
C ASN A 156 -21.56 -17.34 19.80
N ALA A 157 -20.51 -17.48 18.98
CA ALA A 157 -19.50 -16.45 18.80
C ALA A 157 -19.94 -15.39 17.78
N SER A 158 -19.50 -14.16 18.00
CA SER A 158 -19.51 -13.10 16.99
C SER A 158 -18.31 -13.27 16.07
N VAL A 159 -18.48 -12.94 14.79
CA VAL A 159 -17.44 -13.10 13.77
C VAL A 159 -17.42 -11.89 12.84
N ASN A 160 -16.22 -11.41 12.51
CA ASN A 160 -15.98 -10.44 11.45
C ASN A 160 -15.15 -11.09 10.33
N PHE A 161 -15.58 -10.94 9.07
CA PHE A 161 -14.86 -11.46 7.91
C PHE A 161 -13.77 -10.46 7.48
N TYR A 162 -12.50 -10.87 7.58
CA TYR A 162 -11.36 -10.08 7.11
C TYR A 162 -10.76 -10.71 5.84
N VAL A 163 -11.07 -10.26 4.63
CA VAL A 163 -12.02 -9.20 4.27
C VAL A 163 -13.29 -9.78 3.66
N TYR A 164 -14.43 -9.14 3.90
CA TYR A 164 -15.66 -9.43 3.18
C TYR A 164 -15.64 -8.90 1.74
N TYR A 165 -15.05 -7.71 1.57
CA TYR A 165 -14.73 -7.06 0.31
C TYR A 165 -13.40 -6.34 0.51
N GLY A 166 -12.39 -6.69 -0.29
CA GLY A 166 -11.05 -6.10 -0.15
C GLY A 166 -10.83 -4.89 -1.04
N GLY A 167 -11.17 -4.99 -2.32
CA GLY A 167 -11.07 -3.87 -3.27
C GLY A 167 -9.65 -3.67 -3.81
N THR A 168 -9.15 -2.43 -3.81
CA THR A 168 -7.94 -2.05 -4.53
C THR A 168 -7.06 -1.09 -3.73
N ASN A 169 -5.76 -1.36 -3.72
CA ASN A 169 -4.71 -0.46 -3.25
C ASN A 169 -4.36 0.57 -4.35
N PHE A 170 -5.16 1.62 -4.50
CA PHE A 170 -4.92 2.65 -5.51
C PHE A 170 -3.64 3.46 -5.26
N GLY A 171 -3.03 3.99 -6.32
CA GLY A 171 -1.85 4.86 -6.22
C GLY A 171 -0.63 4.15 -5.63
N PHE A 172 -0.20 4.60 -4.45
CA PHE A 172 0.94 4.05 -3.70
C PHE A 172 0.54 3.61 -2.28
N THR A 173 -0.72 3.20 -2.09
CA THR A 173 -1.22 2.80 -0.76
C THR A 173 -0.94 1.35 -0.37
N SER A 174 -0.43 0.52 -1.30
CA SER A 174 -0.01 -0.85 -1.00
C SER A 174 1.14 -0.85 0.01
N GLY A 175 1.12 -1.77 0.97
CA GLY A 175 2.25 -1.97 1.87
C GLY A 175 3.23 -3.03 1.39
N ALA A 176 3.98 -3.56 2.34
CA ALA A 176 4.86 -4.70 2.13
C ALA A 176 4.99 -5.55 3.41
N ASN A 177 5.46 -6.78 3.27
CA ASN A 177 5.94 -7.59 4.37
C ASN A 177 7.47 -7.77 4.29
N TYR A 178 8.05 -8.17 5.43
CA TYR A 178 9.44 -8.58 5.49
C TYR A 178 9.57 -9.81 6.38
N ASN A 179 9.75 -10.97 5.73
CA ASN A 179 10.14 -12.21 6.39
C ASN A 179 11.64 -12.43 6.12
N ASP A 180 11.98 -13.29 5.17
CA ASP A 180 13.38 -13.47 4.73
C ASP A 180 13.83 -12.36 3.77
N HIS A 181 12.90 -11.84 2.97
CA HIS A 181 13.11 -10.80 1.98
C HIS A 181 11.97 -9.77 2.02
N TYR A 182 12.20 -8.62 1.39
CA TYR A 182 11.16 -7.60 1.21
C TYR A 182 10.17 -8.04 0.13
N ALA A 183 8.89 -8.07 0.47
CA ALA A 183 7.82 -8.54 -0.40
C ALA A 183 6.69 -7.48 -0.46
N PRO A 184 6.61 -6.67 -1.54
CA PRO A 184 5.55 -5.69 -1.69
C PRO A 184 4.23 -6.34 -2.11
N GLN A 185 3.12 -5.91 -1.51
CA GLN A 185 1.79 -6.38 -1.90
C GLN A 185 1.34 -5.73 -3.23
N PRO A 186 0.49 -6.40 -4.03
CA PRO A 186 0.04 -5.88 -5.31
C PRO A 186 -1.03 -4.79 -5.17
N THR A 187 -1.36 -4.20 -6.32
CA THR A 187 -2.44 -3.21 -6.46
C THR A 187 -3.79 -3.83 -6.13
N SER A 188 -4.06 -5.04 -6.62
CA SER A 188 -5.30 -5.75 -6.29
C SER A 188 -5.28 -6.13 -4.81
N TYR A 189 -6.39 -5.88 -4.14
CA TYR A 189 -6.69 -6.40 -2.82
C TYR A 189 -7.95 -7.27 -2.88
N ASP A 190 -8.13 -8.02 -3.98
CA ASP A 190 -9.23 -8.98 -4.16
C ASP A 190 -9.33 -9.96 -2.99
N TYR A 191 -8.16 -10.42 -2.52
CA TYR A 191 -7.98 -11.25 -1.35
C TYR A 191 -8.60 -12.66 -1.47
N ASP A 192 -9.16 -13.06 -2.63
CA ASP A 192 -10.10 -14.18 -2.73
C ASP A 192 -11.28 -14.01 -1.75
N ALA A 193 -11.73 -12.76 -1.58
CA ALA A 193 -12.82 -12.41 -0.68
C ALA A 193 -14.18 -12.91 -1.20
N PRO A 194 -15.22 -12.92 -0.35
CA PRO A 194 -16.58 -13.22 -0.78
C PRO A 194 -17.07 -12.34 -1.94
N LEU A 195 -16.70 -11.06 -1.95
CA LEU A 195 -16.87 -10.17 -3.10
C LEU A 195 -15.53 -9.94 -3.79
N THR A 196 -15.49 -10.05 -5.12
CA THR A 196 -14.26 -9.77 -5.89
C THR A 196 -13.80 -8.33 -5.74
N GLU A 197 -12.61 -7.97 -6.22
CA GLU A 197 -12.09 -6.59 -6.27
C GLU A 197 -13.10 -5.58 -6.86
N ALA A 198 -13.90 -6.00 -7.84
CA ALA A 198 -14.95 -5.17 -8.45
C ALA A 198 -16.34 -5.29 -7.80
N GLY A 199 -16.43 -5.93 -6.63
CA GLY A 199 -17.66 -6.06 -5.85
C GLY A 199 -18.62 -7.14 -6.35
N ASP A 200 -18.18 -8.02 -7.24
CA ASP A 200 -19.05 -9.07 -7.79
C ASP A 200 -19.21 -10.21 -6.76
N PRO A 201 -20.44 -10.71 -6.50
CA PRO A 201 -20.64 -11.82 -5.57
C PRO A 201 -20.10 -13.13 -6.15
N THR A 202 -19.34 -13.85 -5.34
CA THR A 202 -18.75 -15.15 -5.72
C THR A 202 -19.60 -16.35 -5.26
N PRO A 203 -19.30 -17.58 -5.71
CA PRO A 203 -19.85 -18.79 -5.07
C PRO A 203 -19.56 -18.86 -3.56
N LYS A 204 -18.42 -18.32 -3.12
CA LYS A 204 -18.04 -18.23 -1.70
C LYS A 204 -18.99 -17.31 -0.92
N TYR A 205 -19.36 -16.15 -1.48
CA TYR A 205 -20.41 -15.29 -0.92
C TYR A 205 -21.73 -16.04 -0.73
N MET A 206 -22.16 -16.80 -1.74
CA MET A 206 -23.43 -17.52 -1.67
C MET A 206 -23.42 -18.60 -0.57
N ALA A 207 -22.30 -19.31 -0.43
CA ALA A 207 -22.13 -20.32 0.61
C ALA A 207 -22.15 -19.69 2.02
N ILE A 208 -21.42 -18.58 2.22
CA ILE A 208 -21.40 -17.86 3.51
C ILE A 208 -22.79 -17.34 3.85
N ARG A 209 -23.51 -16.76 2.88
CA ARG A 209 -24.89 -16.29 3.06
C ARG A 209 -25.83 -17.44 3.47
N ALA A 210 -25.70 -18.61 2.84
CA ALA A 210 -26.52 -19.78 3.17
C ALA A 210 -26.26 -20.28 4.60
N ALA A 211 -24.99 -20.36 5.02
CA ALA A 211 -24.62 -20.74 6.37
C ALA A 211 -25.16 -19.73 7.41
N ALA A 212 -24.98 -18.43 7.17
CA ALA A 212 -25.47 -17.37 8.06
C ALA A 212 -27.00 -17.37 8.18
N ASN A 213 -27.73 -17.53 7.07
CA ASN A 213 -29.20 -17.60 7.08
C ASN A 213 -29.72 -18.82 7.87
N SER A 214 -29.01 -19.94 7.78
CA SER A 214 -29.36 -21.17 8.52
C SER A 214 -29.23 -20.98 10.04
N TYR A 215 -28.26 -20.15 10.47
CA TYR A 215 -28.06 -19.82 11.88
C TYR A 215 -29.03 -18.73 12.38
N LEU A 216 -29.16 -17.62 11.65
CA LEU A 216 -29.83 -16.43 12.16
C LEU A 216 -31.36 -16.50 12.12
N GLN A 217 -31.96 -17.42 11.33
CA GLN A 217 -33.38 -17.80 11.22
C GLN A 217 -34.45 -16.69 11.03
N GLN A 218 -34.14 -15.41 11.29
CA GLN A 218 -35.07 -14.27 11.37
C GLN A 218 -34.56 -13.02 10.65
N VAL A 219 -33.47 -13.12 9.87
CA VAL A 219 -32.98 -11.96 9.10
C VAL A 219 -33.81 -11.84 7.82
N PRO A 220 -34.42 -10.68 7.54
CA PRO A 220 -35.10 -10.45 6.27
C PRO A 220 -34.15 -10.74 5.12
N SER A 221 -34.59 -11.56 4.16
CA SER A 221 -33.77 -11.88 2.98
C SER A 221 -33.48 -10.58 2.23
N LYS A 222 -32.27 -10.04 2.42
CA LYS A 222 -31.76 -8.94 1.59
C LYS A 222 -31.40 -9.48 0.21
N GLU A 223 -31.59 -8.62 -0.78
CA GLU A 223 -31.18 -8.90 -2.16
C GLU A 223 -29.68 -9.15 -2.23
N VAL A 224 -29.29 -10.06 -3.13
CA VAL A 224 -27.88 -10.29 -3.42
C VAL A 224 -27.37 -9.11 -4.25
N PRO A 225 -26.18 -8.56 -3.95
CA PRO A 225 -25.55 -7.56 -4.80
C PRO A 225 -25.49 -8.02 -6.26
N VAL A 226 -25.89 -7.16 -7.19
CA VAL A 226 -25.81 -7.49 -8.61
C VAL A 226 -24.43 -7.07 -9.11
N ALA A 227 -23.72 -8.01 -9.73
CA ALA A 227 -22.44 -7.73 -10.38
C ALA A 227 -22.56 -6.55 -11.35
N SER A 228 -21.67 -5.57 -11.24
CA SER A 228 -21.70 -4.41 -12.13
C SER A 228 -21.40 -4.84 -13.56
N ARG A 229 -22.05 -4.21 -14.54
CA ARG A 229 -21.74 -4.46 -15.96
C ARG A 229 -20.32 -3.99 -16.24
N LYS A 230 -19.51 -4.85 -16.88
CA LYS A 230 -18.15 -4.53 -17.30
C LYS A 230 -18.12 -4.14 -18.78
N GLY A 231 -17.46 -3.03 -19.10
CA GLY A 231 -17.32 -2.49 -20.45
C GLY A 231 -16.01 -2.90 -21.11
N TYR A 232 -16.05 -3.17 -22.42
CA TYR A 232 -14.86 -3.28 -23.27
C TYR A 232 -14.74 -2.02 -24.12
N TYR A 233 -13.75 -1.18 -23.81
CA TYR A 233 -13.52 0.11 -24.50
C TYR A 233 -12.54 0.02 -25.68
N GLY A 234 -12.09 -1.19 -26.03
CA GLY A 234 -11.16 -1.41 -27.12
C GLY A 234 -9.70 -1.24 -26.72
N ARG A 235 -8.82 -1.49 -27.69
CA ARG A 235 -7.38 -1.32 -27.53
C ARG A 235 -7.01 0.16 -27.65
N MET A 236 -6.27 0.67 -26.68
CA MET A 236 -5.72 2.02 -26.72
C MET A 236 -4.29 2.01 -27.25
N ASN A 237 -4.02 2.86 -28.22
CA ASN A 237 -2.66 3.10 -28.71
C ASN A 237 -2.04 4.23 -27.89
N LEU A 238 -1.17 3.84 -26.96
CA LEU A 238 -0.40 4.77 -26.15
C LEU A 238 0.65 5.50 -26.99
N LYS A 239 0.71 6.81 -26.85
CA LYS A 239 1.69 7.68 -27.50
C LYS A 239 2.71 8.14 -26.47
N PHE A 240 3.99 8.13 -26.85
CA PHE A 240 5.05 8.70 -26.01
C PHE A 240 4.77 10.18 -25.76
N LEU A 241 4.88 10.59 -24.50
CA LEU A 241 4.70 11.97 -24.10
C LEU A 241 6.02 12.62 -23.74
N SER A 242 6.77 11.98 -22.84
CA SER A 242 7.99 12.54 -22.27
C SER A 242 8.76 11.46 -21.53
N SER A 243 10.08 11.57 -21.48
CA SER A 243 10.91 10.77 -20.59
C SER A 243 10.89 11.36 -19.18
N ILE A 244 11.25 10.56 -18.17
CA ILE A 244 11.37 11.07 -16.80
C ILE A 244 12.41 12.20 -16.68
N PHE A 245 13.44 12.19 -17.54
CA PHE A 245 14.52 13.17 -17.51
C PHE A 245 14.07 14.56 -17.94
N ASP A 246 13.01 14.66 -18.74
CA ASP A 246 12.47 15.95 -19.19
C ASP A 246 11.75 16.69 -18.05
N LEU A 247 11.38 15.98 -16.98
CA LEU A 247 10.73 16.57 -15.80
C LEU A 247 11.72 17.23 -14.85
N ILE A 248 13.02 16.91 -14.97
CA ILE A 248 14.07 17.42 -14.09
C ILE A 248 14.00 18.95 -13.94
N PRO A 249 13.94 19.77 -15.01
CA PRO A 249 14.04 21.22 -14.89
C PRO A 249 12.88 21.86 -14.11
N THR A 250 11.73 21.18 -14.04
CA THR A 250 10.49 21.71 -13.45
C THR A 250 10.15 21.09 -12.09
N ALA A 251 10.72 19.94 -11.76
CA ALA A 251 10.47 19.24 -10.51
C ALA A 251 11.25 19.87 -9.33
N PRO A 252 10.73 19.80 -8.09
CA PRO A 252 11.48 20.22 -6.90
C PRO A 252 12.81 19.48 -6.77
N GLN A 253 13.86 20.19 -6.37
CA GLN A 253 15.21 19.65 -6.25
C GLN A 253 15.84 20.02 -4.91
N VAL A 254 16.54 19.06 -4.31
CA VAL A 254 17.36 19.27 -3.11
C VAL A 254 18.79 18.88 -3.44
N ASN A 255 19.77 19.66 -2.99
CA ASN A 255 21.19 19.33 -3.11
C ASN A 255 21.75 18.97 -1.73
N SER A 256 22.62 17.96 -1.67
CA SER A 256 23.30 17.53 -0.46
C SER A 256 24.62 16.85 -0.82
N ASP A 257 25.59 16.83 0.09
CA ASP A 257 26.84 16.09 -0.13
C ASP A 257 26.58 14.58 -0.23
N TYR A 258 25.52 14.09 0.43
CA TYR A 258 25.14 12.67 0.51
C TYR A 258 23.66 12.46 0.14
N PRO A 259 23.29 11.25 -0.34
CA PRO A 259 21.89 10.95 -0.62
C PRO A 259 21.03 11.10 0.64
N LEU A 260 19.86 11.72 0.49
CA LEU A 260 18.84 11.82 1.53
C LEU A 260 17.75 10.79 1.29
N SER A 261 17.14 10.28 2.36
CA SER A 261 15.96 9.41 2.24
C SER A 261 14.75 10.17 1.69
N PHE A 262 13.73 9.44 1.26
CA PHE A 262 12.42 9.98 0.87
C PHE A 262 11.82 10.85 1.97
N GLU A 263 11.88 10.39 3.22
CA GLU A 263 11.37 11.08 4.40
C GLU A 263 12.15 12.36 4.71
N GLU A 264 13.48 12.36 4.56
CA GLU A 264 14.31 13.56 4.70
C GLU A 264 14.02 14.60 3.61
N LEU A 265 13.58 14.15 2.43
CA LEU A 265 13.10 14.99 1.34
C LEU A 265 11.64 15.44 1.51
N ASN A 266 10.97 15.02 2.59
CA ASN A 266 9.54 15.25 2.81
C ASN A 266 8.68 14.73 1.63
N GLN A 267 9.01 13.54 1.13
CA GLN A 267 8.27 12.81 0.11
C GLN A 267 7.93 11.41 0.62
N ASP A 268 6.65 11.08 0.70
CA ASP A 268 6.17 9.81 1.23
C ASP A 268 5.97 8.74 0.14
N GLU A 269 5.63 9.11 -1.09
CA GLU A 269 5.29 8.17 -2.16
C GLU A 269 6.05 8.41 -3.48
N GLY A 270 5.89 7.49 -4.44
CA GLY A 270 6.41 7.67 -5.79
C GLY A 270 7.90 7.39 -5.98
N PHE A 271 8.57 8.31 -6.67
CA PHE A 271 9.94 8.17 -7.14
C PHE A 271 10.81 9.36 -6.75
N VAL A 272 12.11 9.12 -6.58
CA VAL A 272 13.12 10.20 -6.47
C VAL A 272 14.25 9.86 -7.43
N LEU A 273 14.64 10.83 -8.27
CA LEU A 273 15.81 10.69 -9.12
C LEU A 273 17.03 11.27 -8.39
N TYR A 274 17.99 10.41 -8.06
CA TYR A 274 19.26 10.78 -7.44
C TYR A 274 20.29 10.96 -8.53
N LYS A 275 20.93 12.12 -8.58
CA LYS A 275 21.84 12.50 -9.66
C LYS A 275 23.16 13.03 -9.09
N THR A 276 24.28 12.59 -9.64
CA THR A 276 25.63 13.07 -9.29
C THR A 276 26.58 12.99 -10.50
N VAL A 277 27.79 13.53 -10.38
CA VAL A 277 28.88 13.40 -11.35
C VAL A 277 29.96 12.49 -10.77
N ILE A 278 30.39 11.51 -11.55
CA ILE A 278 31.43 10.55 -11.15
C ILE A 278 32.79 11.27 -11.12
N THR A 279 33.33 11.51 -9.92
CA THR A 279 34.61 12.24 -9.77
C THR A 279 35.85 11.37 -9.93
N LYS A 280 35.73 10.05 -9.71
CA LYS A 280 36.82 9.08 -9.80
C LYS A 280 36.26 7.74 -10.26
N CYS A 281 36.71 7.29 -11.43
CA CYS A 281 36.40 5.98 -11.99
C CYS A 281 37.69 5.39 -12.57
N HIS A 282 37.98 4.12 -12.27
CA HIS A 282 39.26 3.51 -12.63
C HIS A 282 39.12 2.24 -13.46
N ASN A 283 38.01 1.51 -13.35
CA ASN A 283 37.77 0.26 -14.06
C ASN A 283 36.71 0.43 -15.16
N ASP A 284 36.72 -0.47 -16.16
CA ASP A 284 35.63 -0.66 -17.12
C ASP A 284 35.36 -2.16 -17.32
N PRO A 285 34.21 -2.69 -16.86
CA PRO A 285 33.16 -1.98 -16.13
C PRO A 285 33.59 -1.64 -14.68
N ALA A 286 33.11 -0.51 -14.18
CA ALA A 286 33.25 -0.11 -12.79
C ALA A 286 32.16 -0.74 -11.92
N LEU A 287 32.46 -1.03 -10.66
CA LEU A 287 31.46 -1.60 -9.74
C LEU A 287 30.69 -0.49 -9.01
N LEU A 288 29.41 -0.32 -9.34
CA LEU A 288 28.48 0.53 -8.58
C LEU A 288 27.89 -0.26 -7.41
N VAL A 289 27.89 0.33 -6.22
CA VAL A 289 27.30 -0.26 -5.00
C VAL A 289 26.39 0.76 -4.31
N ALA A 290 25.15 0.39 -4.08
CA ALA A 290 24.13 1.16 -3.36
C ALA A 290 23.42 0.24 -2.35
N LYS A 291 24.07 0.05 -1.20
CA LYS A 291 23.57 -0.83 -0.13
C LYS A 291 22.25 -0.32 0.43
N ASN A 292 21.39 -1.24 0.85
CA ASN A 292 20.12 -0.95 1.55
C ASN A 292 19.18 -0.01 0.76
N ILE A 293 19.12 -0.15 -0.56
CA ILE A 293 18.15 0.62 -1.36
C ILE A 293 16.71 0.32 -0.93
N GLY A 294 15.89 1.37 -0.82
CA GLY A 294 14.46 1.31 -0.51
C GLY A 294 13.61 1.84 -1.69
N ASP A 295 13.21 1.04 -2.67
CA ASP A 295 13.40 -0.42 -2.76
C ASP A 295 13.99 -0.85 -4.11
N ARG A 296 13.78 -0.08 -5.17
CA ARG A 296 14.20 -0.44 -6.53
C ARG A 296 14.81 0.75 -7.24
N GLY A 297 16.03 0.59 -7.75
CA GLY A 297 16.79 1.65 -8.41
C GLY A 297 17.01 1.35 -9.89
N TYR A 298 16.49 2.19 -10.78
CA TYR A 298 16.80 2.15 -12.20
C TYR A 298 18.06 3.00 -12.43
N VAL A 299 19.19 2.38 -12.78
CA VAL A 299 20.49 3.04 -12.88
C VAL A 299 20.80 3.45 -14.31
N PHE A 300 21.28 4.68 -14.48
CA PHE A 300 21.67 5.29 -15.75
C PHE A 300 23.04 5.94 -15.63
N VAL A 301 23.78 5.94 -16.73
CA VAL A 301 25.02 6.71 -16.89
C VAL A 301 24.84 7.56 -18.14
N ASN A 302 24.94 8.87 -18.01
CA ASN A 302 24.62 9.84 -19.06
C ASN A 302 23.24 9.57 -19.69
N LYS A 303 22.24 9.26 -18.85
CA LYS A 303 20.86 8.88 -19.25
C LYS A 303 20.73 7.55 -20.02
N GLU A 304 21.82 6.85 -20.29
CA GLU A 304 21.78 5.51 -20.88
C GLU A 304 21.62 4.44 -19.80
N ARG A 305 20.76 3.45 -20.05
CA ARG A 305 20.40 2.47 -19.02
C ARG A 305 21.55 1.51 -18.75
N ALA A 306 22.02 1.47 -17.49
CA ALA A 306 23.04 0.54 -17.05
C ALA A 306 22.47 -0.73 -16.37
N GLY A 307 21.40 -0.60 -15.57
CA GLY A 307 20.81 -1.77 -14.91
C GLY A 307 19.72 -1.47 -13.87
N VAL A 308 19.45 -2.45 -13.00
CA VAL A 308 18.45 -2.38 -11.93
C VAL A 308 19.05 -2.85 -10.61
N LEU A 309 18.96 -2.03 -9.58
CA LEU A 309 19.11 -2.40 -8.18
C LEU A 309 17.74 -2.84 -7.63
N SER A 310 17.70 -3.88 -6.80
CA SER A 310 16.45 -4.50 -6.35
C SER A 310 16.56 -5.03 -4.92
N ARG A 311 15.82 -4.45 -3.99
CA ARG A 311 15.68 -4.94 -2.62
C ARG A 311 15.05 -6.32 -2.54
N ILE A 312 14.05 -6.60 -3.39
CA ILE A 312 13.37 -7.92 -3.47
C ILE A 312 14.38 -9.02 -3.81
N ASN A 313 15.29 -8.74 -4.75
CA ASN A 313 16.24 -9.74 -5.28
C ASN A 313 17.63 -9.65 -4.64
N PHE A 314 17.80 -8.84 -3.58
CA PHE A 314 19.10 -8.57 -2.95
C PHE A 314 20.19 -8.07 -3.92
N ILE A 315 19.81 -7.32 -4.95
CA ILE A 315 20.74 -6.72 -5.92
C ILE A 315 21.05 -5.30 -5.44
N ASP A 316 22.14 -5.15 -4.72
CA ASP A 316 22.62 -3.86 -4.19
C ASP A 316 23.82 -3.29 -4.96
N SER A 317 24.27 -4.00 -6.00
CA SER A 317 25.41 -3.62 -6.82
C SER A 317 25.27 -4.14 -8.24
N LEU A 318 25.92 -3.47 -9.19
CA LEU A 318 26.01 -3.91 -10.58
C LEU A 318 27.24 -3.29 -11.28
N PRO A 319 27.81 -3.99 -12.28
CA PRO A 319 28.83 -3.41 -13.14
C PRO A 319 28.22 -2.33 -14.04
N VAL A 320 28.88 -1.17 -14.15
CA VAL A 320 28.49 -0.04 -15.00
C VAL A 320 29.67 0.38 -15.88
N SER A 321 29.42 0.64 -17.17
CA SER A 321 30.41 1.31 -18.02
C SER A 321 30.28 2.82 -17.82
N ALA A 322 31.27 3.41 -17.15
CA ALA A 322 31.29 4.82 -16.79
C ALA A 322 32.72 5.35 -16.70
N ASN A 323 32.89 6.65 -16.92
CA ASN A 323 34.15 7.37 -16.86
C ASN A 323 34.10 8.48 -15.81
N THR A 324 35.28 8.98 -15.45
CA THR A 324 35.36 10.22 -14.66
C THR A 324 34.76 11.38 -15.47
N GLY A 325 33.85 12.12 -14.86
CA GLY A 325 33.10 13.21 -15.48
C GLY A 325 31.70 12.82 -15.98
N ASP A 326 31.39 11.51 -16.04
CA ASP A 326 30.06 11.05 -16.44
C ASP A 326 29.01 11.38 -15.37
N GLU A 327 27.78 11.60 -15.83
CA GLU A 327 26.62 11.79 -14.98
C GLU A 327 26.05 10.43 -14.58
N LEU A 328 25.87 10.20 -13.28
CA LEU A 328 25.20 9.02 -12.75
C LEU A 328 23.81 9.41 -12.28
N GLU A 329 22.79 8.69 -12.75
CA GLU A 329 21.42 8.84 -12.26
C GLU A 329 20.84 7.52 -11.75
N ILE A 330 20.15 7.58 -10.62
CA ILE A 330 19.44 6.44 -10.03
C ILE A 330 18.01 6.88 -9.74
N LEU A 331 17.05 6.42 -10.55
CA LEU A 331 15.63 6.62 -10.27
C LEU A 331 15.22 5.57 -9.24
N VAL A 332 14.92 5.98 -8.02
CA VAL A 332 14.50 5.06 -6.95
C VAL A 332 12.98 5.09 -6.81
N GLU A 333 12.38 3.91 -6.76
CA GLU A 333 10.96 3.70 -6.51
C GLU A 333 10.72 3.22 -5.07
N ASN A 334 9.78 3.88 -4.38
CA ASN A 334 9.16 3.35 -3.17
C ASN A 334 8.09 2.32 -3.57
N GLN A 335 8.33 1.04 -3.24
CA GLN A 335 7.41 -0.05 -3.60
C GLN A 335 6.38 -0.38 -2.50
N GLY A 336 6.27 0.44 -1.44
CA GLY A 336 5.37 0.25 -0.30
C GLY A 336 6.12 0.11 1.02
N ARG A 337 5.73 0.82 2.08
CA ARG A 337 6.38 0.63 3.40
C ARG A 337 5.92 -0.66 4.05
N ILE A 338 6.82 -1.31 4.78
CA ILE A 338 6.50 -2.53 5.54
C ILE A 338 5.38 -2.22 6.56
N ASN A 339 4.32 -3.03 6.55
CA ASN A 339 3.12 -2.84 7.38
C ASN A 339 2.97 -3.84 8.53
N TYR A 340 3.87 -4.83 8.65
CA TYR A 340 3.85 -5.81 9.74
C TYR A 340 5.26 -6.15 10.25
N GLY A 341 5.35 -6.58 11.51
CA GLY A 341 6.56 -7.10 12.12
C GLY A 341 7.54 -6.02 12.63
N ARG A 342 8.82 -6.38 12.76
CA ARG A 342 9.83 -5.54 13.45
C ARG A 342 10.38 -4.39 12.60
N LYS A 343 10.19 -4.46 11.28
CA LYS A 343 10.81 -3.55 10.31
C LYS A 343 9.88 -2.42 9.84
N LEU A 344 8.90 -2.01 10.65
CA LEU A 344 7.96 -0.92 10.33
C LEU A 344 8.65 0.43 10.09
N LYS A 345 9.83 0.65 10.69
CA LYS A 345 10.65 1.84 10.43
C LYS A 345 11.41 1.65 9.11
N ASP A 346 10.67 1.75 8.02
CA ASP A 346 11.11 1.41 6.67
C ASP A 346 11.30 2.66 5.80
N PHE A 347 12.41 3.37 6.02
CA PHE A 347 12.77 4.52 5.18
C PHE A 347 12.97 4.10 3.73
N LYS A 348 12.77 5.03 2.80
CA LYS A 348 12.86 4.77 1.35
C LYS A 348 13.92 5.65 0.69
N GLY A 349 14.39 5.27 -0.49
CA GLY A 349 15.45 5.96 -1.23
C GLY A 349 16.81 5.27 -1.18
N LEU A 350 17.87 6.06 -1.31
CA LEU A 350 19.24 5.61 -1.11
C LEU A 350 19.61 5.81 0.36
N LEU A 351 19.61 4.71 1.13
CA LEU A 351 19.78 4.75 2.59
C LEU A 351 21.24 4.59 3.05
N SER A 352 22.17 4.55 2.11
CA SER A 352 23.61 4.43 2.35
C SER A 352 24.35 5.17 1.26
N ASN A 353 25.58 5.60 1.55
CA ASN A 353 26.43 6.23 0.55
C ASN A 353 26.66 5.27 -0.62
N VAL A 354 26.53 5.80 -1.84
CA VAL A 354 26.77 5.05 -3.07
C VAL A 354 28.24 5.17 -3.43
N THR A 355 28.84 4.05 -3.86
CA THR A 355 30.24 4.02 -4.28
C THR A 355 30.38 3.50 -5.70
N ILE A 356 31.40 3.99 -6.41
CA ILE A 356 31.89 3.41 -7.67
C ILE A 356 33.36 3.02 -7.50
N ASP A 357 33.72 1.75 -7.76
CA ASP A 357 35.07 1.21 -7.48
C ASP A 357 35.57 1.51 -6.05
N ASN A 358 34.67 1.40 -5.07
CA ASN A 358 34.90 1.77 -3.66
C ASN A 358 35.17 3.27 -3.39
N ASN A 359 35.03 4.14 -4.39
CA ASN A 359 35.06 5.60 -4.21
C ASN A 359 33.66 6.10 -3.90
N GLU A 360 33.50 6.76 -2.75
CA GLU A 360 32.25 7.39 -2.35
C GLU A 360 31.87 8.55 -3.28
N LEU A 361 30.63 8.51 -3.78
CA LEU A 361 30.05 9.56 -4.62
C LEU A 361 29.42 10.65 -3.76
N LYS A 362 29.65 11.91 -4.12
CA LYS A 362 29.20 13.10 -3.38
C LYS A 362 28.45 14.10 -4.27
N TYR A 363 27.95 15.18 -3.67
CA TYR A 363 27.30 16.29 -4.38
C TYR A 363 26.04 15.85 -5.14
N TRP A 364 25.16 15.20 -4.41
CA TRP A 364 23.90 14.67 -4.91
C TRP A 364 22.88 15.78 -5.14
N LYS A 365 22.23 15.72 -6.30
CA LYS A 365 21.00 16.42 -6.61
C LYS A 365 19.86 15.40 -6.61
N MET A 366 18.84 15.61 -5.78
CA MET A 366 17.68 14.74 -5.64
C MET A 366 16.45 15.44 -6.20
N ILE A 367 15.86 14.86 -7.23
CA ILE A 367 14.67 15.41 -7.91
C ILE A 367 13.45 14.63 -7.44
N GLN A 368 12.51 15.35 -6.85
CA GLN A 368 11.29 14.80 -6.24
C GLN A 368 10.24 14.55 -7.31
N LEU A 369 9.78 13.30 -7.42
CA LEU A 369 8.82 12.83 -8.43
C LEU A 369 7.72 11.99 -7.76
N PRO A 370 6.86 12.60 -6.92
CA PRO A 370 5.89 11.87 -6.12
C PRO A 370 4.84 11.14 -6.96
N PHE A 371 4.34 11.73 -8.06
CA PHE A 371 3.26 11.17 -8.89
C PHE A 371 2.02 10.68 -8.09
N GLY A 372 1.92 11.11 -6.84
CA GLY A 372 1.01 10.60 -5.85
C GLY A 372 -0.31 11.37 -5.82
N HIS A 373 -1.01 11.34 -4.69
CA HIS A 373 -2.41 11.80 -4.60
C HIS A 373 -2.60 13.29 -4.97
N ASN A 374 -1.57 14.12 -4.79
CA ASN A 374 -1.58 15.53 -5.20
C ASN A 374 -1.27 15.75 -6.70
N GLY A 375 -0.69 14.75 -7.37
CA GLY A 375 -0.54 14.64 -8.82
C GLY A 375 0.03 15.87 -9.51
N THR A 376 0.87 16.65 -8.84
CA THR A 376 1.30 17.98 -9.31
C THR A 376 2.04 17.91 -10.63
N GLU A 377 2.83 16.87 -10.85
CA GLU A 377 3.60 16.64 -12.07
C GLU A 377 2.67 16.28 -13.23
N LEU A 378 1.73 15.36 -13.01
CA LEU A 378 0.72 14.98 -14.00
C LEU A 378 -0.22 16.15 -14.32
N ARG A 379 -0.63 16.93 -13.32
CA ARG A 379 -1.41 18.15 -13.50
C ARG A 379 -0.63 19.21 -14.27
N ALA A 380 0.66 19.37 -14.03
CA ALA A 380 1.51 20.32 -14.75
C ALA A 380 1.66 19.90 -16.23
N ILE A 381 1.91 18.61 -16.48
CA ILE A 381 1.97 18.03 -17.82
C ILE A 381 0.62 18.21 -18.53
N ASN A 382 -0.49 17.87 -17.88
CA ASN A 382 -1.83 17.99 -18.44
C ASN A 382 -2.22 19.46 -18.69
N LYS A 383 -1.89 20.37 -17.78
CA LYS A 383 -2.11 21.82 -17.96
C LYS A 383 -1.32 22.35 -19.16
N LYS A 384 -0.06 21.90 -19.33
CA LYS A 384 0.76 22.25 -20.49
C LYS A 384 0.10 21.76 -21.79
N ILE A 385 -0.33 20.49 -21.83
CA ILE A 385 -1.04 19.92 -23.00
C ILE A 385 -2.33 20.71 -23.28
N SER A 386 -3.15 20.98 -22.27
CA SER A 386 -4.42 21.71 -22.42
C SER A 386 -4.23 23.16 -22.85
N SER A 387 -3.20 23.85 -22.33
CA SER A 387 -2.87 25.22 -22.76
C SER A 387 -2.43 25.25 -24.23
N LEU A 388 -1.58 24.32 -24.64
CA LEU A 388 -1.13 24.21 -26.02
C LEU A 388 -2.28 23.84 -26.96
N LYS A 389 -3.21 22.99 -26.53
CA LYS A 389 -4.47 22.71 -27.27
C LYS A 389 -5.29 23.98 -27.49
N ALA A 390 -5.47 24.79 -26.45
CA ALA A 390 -6.31 25.98 -26.50
C ALA A 390 -5.68 27.11 -27.34
N GLU A 391 -4.37 27.29 -27.25
CA GLU A 391 -3.64 28.38 -27.93
C GLU A 391 -3.43 28.11 -29.42
N THR A 392 -3.20 26.86 -29.82
CA THR A 392 -2.69 26.56 -31.16
C THR A 392 -3.74 25.99 -32.12
N GLN A 393 -4.89 25.52 -31.63
CA GLN A 393 -5.86 24.70 -32.39
C GLN A 393 -5.22 23.53 -33.18
N LEU A 394 -3.98 23.17 -32.86
CA LEU A 394 -3.23 22.17 -33.60
C LEU A 394 -3.78 20.77 -33.27
N PRO A 395 -3.65 19.83 -34.23
CA PRO A 395 -3.76 18.42 -33.92
C PRO A 395 -2.85 18.08 -32.74
N ILE A 396 -3.33 17.24 -31.84
CA ILE A 396 -2.62 16.95 -30.59
C ILE A 396 -1.23 16.38 -30.87
N GLU A 397 -1.07 15.67 -31.97
CA GLU A 397 0.18 15.14 -32.52
C GLU A 397 1.25 16.24 -32.70
N MET A 398 0.87 17.42 -33.20
CA MET A 398 1.79 18.54 -33.41
C MET A 398 2.13 19.28 -32.11
N ILE A 399 1.20 19.30 -31.16
CA ILE A 399 1.46 19.80 -29.80
C ILE A 399 2.51 18.92 -29.12
N TYR A 400 2.43 17.60 -29.30
CA TYR A 400 3.44 16.69 -28.74
C TYR A 400 4.81 16.83 -29.37
N GLU A 401 4.91 17.02 -30.69
CA GLU A 401 6.18 17.34 -31.36
C GLU A 401 6.88 18.56 -30.73
N SER A 402 6.10 19.58 -30.31
CA SER A 402 6.66 20.78 -29.66
C SER A 402 7.07 20.61 -28.19
N VAL A 403 6.61 19.55 -27.52
CA VAL A 403 6.98 19.22 -26.12
C VAL A 403 8.07 18.15 -26.06
N LYS A 404 8.31 17.43 -27.16
CA LYS A 404 9.35 16.41 -27.28
C LYS A 404 10.73 17.06 -27.10
N SER A 405 11.50 16.59 -26.12
CA SER A 405 12.86 17.09 -25.84
C SER A 405 13.93 16.62 -26.84
N GLY A 406 13.54 15.81 -27.83
CA GLY A 406 14.45 15.20 -28.81
C GLY A 406 15.09 13.88 -28.34
N LEU A 407 14.88 13.45 -27.10
CA LEU A 407 15.24 12.09 -26.66
C LEU A 407 14.14 11.12 -27.14
N GLU A 408 14.44 10.29 -28.13
CA GLU A 408 13.56 9.17 -28.48
C GLU A 408 13.54 8.17 -27.31
N PRO A 409 12.36 7.69 -26.88
CA PRO A 409 12.29 6.68 -25.83
C PRO A 409 13.01 5.41 -26.29
N THR A 410 14.11 5.07 -25.63
CA THR A 410 14.61 3.70 -25.68
C THR A 410 13.69 2.81 -24.84
N ALA A 411 13.60 1.52 -25.15
CA ALA A 411 12.78 0.56 -24.40
C ALA A 411 13.15 0.50 -22.90
N SER A 412 14.28 1.08 -22.50
CA SER A 412 14.87 1.02 -21.16
C SER A 412 14.72 2.33 -20.36
N THR A 413 14.26 3.42 -20.98
CA THR A 413 14.07 4.74 -20.34
C THR A 413 12.67 4.86 -19.74
N PRO A 414 12.53 5.08 -18.42
CA PRO A 414 11.26 5.37 -17.78
C PRO A 414 10.60 6.57 -18.45
N SER A 415 9.40 6.32 -19.00
CA SER A 415 8.73 7.25 -19.89
C SER A 415 7.26 7.32 -19.56
N ILE A 416 6.69 8.50 -19.79
CA ILE A 416 5.26 8.76 -19.68
C ILE A 416 4.67 8.54 -21.06
N PHE A 417 3.63 7.72 -21.10
CA PHE A 417 2.81 7.49 -22.27
C PHE A 417 1.38 7.92 -21.97
N TRP A 418 0.67 8.34 -23.00
CA TRP A 418 -0.68 8.85 -22.87
C TRP A 418 -1.59 8.32 -23.99
N ALA A 419 -2.88 8.23 -23.72
CA ALA A 419 -3.90 7.97 -24.74
C ALA A 419 -5.21 8.68 -24.37
N GLU A 420 -6.02 8.96 -25.39
CA GLU A 420 -7.42 9.35 -25.23
C GLU A 420 -8.29 8.21 -25.75
N PHE A 421 -9.40 7.93 -25.07
CA PHE A 421 -10.46 7.10 -25.59
C PHE A 421 -11.80 7.75 -25.32
N ARG A 422 -12.76 7.51 -26.19
CA ARG A 422 -14.11 8.08 -26.05
C ARG A 422 -15.03 7.04 -25.45
N ILE A 423 -15.72 7.42 -24.39
CA ILE A 423 -16.82 6.65 -23.85
C ILE A 423 -18.07 7.01 -24.67
N PRO A 424 -18.66 6.05 -25.39
CA PRO A 424 -19.84 6.32 -26.21
C PRO A 424 -21.00 6.85 -25.35
N ASN A 425 -21.64 7.94 -25.78
CA ASN A 425 -22.78 8.56 -25.07
C ASN A 425 -24.07 7.78 -25.36
N ASN A 426 -24.25 6.64 -24.69
CA ASN A 426 -25.28 5.65 -25.04
C ASN A 426 -26.47 5.63 -24.07
N SER A 427 -26.85 6.76 -23.47
CA SER A 427 -27.90 6.84 -22.43
C SER A 427 -27.60 6.06 -21.13
N HIS A 428 -26.40 5.48 -21.00
CA HIS A 428 -25.95 4.73 -19.83
C HIS A 428 -24.68 5.38 -19.24
N PRO A 429 -24.48 5.31 -17.91
CA PRO A 429 -23.22 5.74 -17.30
C PRO A 429 -22.04 4.89 -17.81
N PRO A 430 -20.80 5.40 -17.69
CA PRO A 430 -19.60 4.58 -17.87
C PRO A 430 -19.70 3.26 -17.08
N LEU A 431 -19.18 2.19 -17.67
CA LEU A 431 -19.12 0.86 -17.09
C LEU A 431 -17.73 0.63 -16.50
N ASP A 432 -17.66 -0.18 -15.45
CA ASP A 432 -16.38 -0.64 -14.91
C ASP A 432 -15.59 -1.39 -15.99
N THR A 433 -14.27 -1.32 -15.95
CA THR A 433 -13.40 -1.99 -16.92
C THR A 433 -12.08 -2.35 -16.26
N PHE A 434 -11.33 -3.24 -16.90
CA PHE A 434 -10.00 -3.66 -16.46
C PHE A 434 -9.00 -3.40 -17.58
N LEU A 435 -7.86 -2.82 -17.23
CA LEU A 435 -6.82 -2.50 -18.19
C LEU A 435 -5.83 -3.66 -18.29
N ASP A 436 -5.81 -4.32 -19.44
CA ASP A 436 -4.79 -5.32 -19.77
C ASP A 436 -3.49 -4.63 -20.22
N MET A 437 -2.42 -4.87 -19.47
CA MET A 437 -1.08 -4.32 -19.71
C MET A 437 -0.09 -5.35 -20.26
N LYS A 438 -0.58 -6.46 -20.82
CA LYS A 438 0.28 -7.45 -21.48
C LYS A 438 1.18 -6.81 -22.53
N GLY A 439 2.47 -7.12 -22.46
CA GLY A 439 3.51 -6.53 -23.31
C GLY A 439 4.25 -5.34 -22.67
N TRP A 440 3.75 -4.82 -21.55
CA TRP A 440 4.49 -3.92 -20.67
C TRP A 440 5.21 -4.71 -19.58
N SER A 441 6.31 -4.18 -19.06
CA SER A 441 7.09 -4.86 -18.00
C SER A 441 6.68 -4.43 -16.59
N LYS A 442 6.66 -3.12 -16.33
CA LYS A 442 6.26 -2.56 -15.03
C LYS A 442 5.73 -1.14 -15.26
N VAL A 443 4.54 -0.86 -14.75
CA VAL A 443 3.81 0.38 -15.07
C VAL A 443 3.18 1.00 -13.81
N LYS A 444 2.97 2.30 -13.88
CA LYS A 444 2.05 3.05 -13.02
C LYS A 444 1.08 3.76 -13.95
N ILE A 445 -0.21 3.73 -13.59
CA ILE A 445 -1.30 4.25 -14.43
C ILE A 445 -2.01 5.33 -13.65
N ALA A 446 -2.30 6.44 -14.32
CA ALA A 446 -3.17 7.49 -13.83
C ALA A 446 -4.25 7.75 -14.88
N TYR A 447 -5.47 8.02 -14.41
CA TYR A 447 -6.61 8.35 -15.25
C TYR A 447 -7.19 9.69 -14.79
N GLN A 448 -7.66 10.48 -15.75
CA GLN A 448 -8.38 11.72 -15.50
C GLN A 448 -9.67 11.68 -16.34
N CYS A 449 -10.81 11.83 -15.69
CA CYS A 449 -12.11 11.93 -16.33
C CYS A 449 -12.43 13.38 -16.70
#